data_AF-A0A3B9XYS8-F1
#
_entry.id   AF-A0A3B9XYS8-F1
#
_cell.length_a   1.000
_cell.length_b   1.000
_cell.length_c   1.000
_cell.angle_alpha   90.00
_cell.angle_beta   90.00
_cell.angle_gamma   90.00
#
_symmetry.space_group_name_H-M   'P 1'
#
loop_
_entity.id
_entity.type
_entity.pdbx_description
1 polymer ?
#
loop_
_entity_poly.entity_id
_entity_poly.type
_entity_poly.pdbx_seq_one_letter_code
_entity_poly.pdbx_strand_id
1 'polypeptide(L)'
;MVRQDWSDEDLAQRLHELDPEALETLISRYSREIFYFIRVVLDGVGVAQDAEECVNDLFVAVWQEIDSFDSARGTLRTWLTMRAKYIALDRRRQMCRRQAHNVQSADETRQWAPSDGGGGRKAFGWGGYDNDNRVTLPPHPEVQYGKSARTK
;
A
#
# COMPACT_ATOMS: atom_id res chain seq x y z
N MET A 1 -4.79 -27.07 23.24
CA MET A 1 -6.04 -26.62 23.88
C MET A 1 -5.86 -25.12 24.05
N VAL A 2 -6.34 -24.31 23.09
CA VAL A 2 -6.02 -22.88 23.00
C VAL A 2 -6.50 -22.17 24.28
N ARG A 3 -5.58 -21.56 25.02
CA ARG A 3 -5.88 -20.80 26.24
C ARG A 3 -6.48 -19.45 25.84
N GLN A 4 -7.81 -19.34 25.90
CA GLN A 4 -8.51 -18.11 25.47
C GLN A 4 -8.51 -16.97 26.50
N ASP A 5 -7.87 -17.14 27.65
CA ASP A 5 -8.05 -16.24 28.81
C ASP A 5 -6.91 -15.22 29.02
N TRP A 6 -5.94 -15.09 28.11
CA TRP A 6 -4.88 -14.08 28.26
C TRP A 6 -5.40 -12.67 27.95
N SER A 7 -4.97 -11.71 28.78
CA SER A 7 -5.13 -10.28 28.48
C SER A 7 -4.35 -9.91 27.22
N ASP A 8 -4.67 -8.78 26.60
CA ASP A 8 -3.95 -8.32 25.41
C ASP A 8 -2.47 -8.03 25.75
N GLU A 9 -2.19 -7.58 26.98
CA GLU A 9 -0.85 -7.36 27.52
C GLU A 9 -0.07 -8.67 27.72
N ASP A 10 -0.69 -9.67 28.36
CA ASP A 10 -0.05 -10.99 28.55
C ASP A 10 0.22 -11.68 27.21
N LEU A 11 -0.72 -11.54 26.27
CA LEU A 11 -0.59 -12.08 24.93
C LEU A 11 0.56 -11.42 24.18
N ALA A 12 0.70 -10.10 24.27
CA ALA A 12 1.82 -9.37 23.68
C ALA A 12 3.17 -9.79 24.28
N GLN A 13 3.24 -9.92 25.62
CA GLN A 13 4.46 -10.36 26.30
C GLN A 13 4.90 -11.75 25.84
N ARG A 14 3.97 -12.70 25.73
CA ARG A 14 4.28 -14.06 25.25
C ARG A 14 4.62 -14.10 23.76
N LEU A 15 4.05 -13.22 22.95
CA LEU A 15 4.45 -13.07 21.55
C LEU A 15 5.90 -12.58 21.44
N HIS A 16 6.35 -11.67 22.32
CA HIS A 16 7.77 -11.29 22.39
C HIS A 16 8.70 -12.44 22.78
N GLU A 17 8.20 -13.39 23.58
CA GLU A 17 8.93 -14.62 23.92
C GLU A 17 8.91 -15.65 22.78
N LEU A 18 8.28 -15.34 21.64
CA LEU A 18 8.07 -16.24 20.50
C LEU A 18 7.41 -17.56 20.94
N ASP A 19 6.42 -17.45 21.83
CA ASP A 19 5.59 -18.59 22.26
C ASP A 19 4.58 -18.95 21.14
N PRO A 20 4.65 -20.16 20.56
CA PRO A 20 3.70 -20.60 19.54
C PRO A 20 2.24 -20.64 20.04
N GLU A 21 2.00 -20.90 21.33
CA GLU A 21 0.65 -20.94 21.92
C GLU A 21 0.02 -19.54 21.93
N ALA A 22 0.84 -18.49 22.08
CA ALA A 22 0.41 -17.09 21.99
C ALA A 22 0.00 -16.73 20.57
N LEU A 23 0.77 -17.15 19.56
CA LEU A 23 0.39 -16.94 18.16
C LEU A 23 -0.90 -17.67 17.81
N GLU A 24 -1.07 -18.92 18.24
CA GLU A 24 -2.29 -19.70 17.99
C GLU A 24 -3.53 -19.02 18.62
N THR A 25 -3.36 -18.49 19.84
CA THR A 25 -4.40 -17.74 20.55
C THR A 25 -4.74 -16.44 19.82
N LEU A 26 -3.72 -15.72 19.35
CA LEU A 26 -3.89 -14.49 18.57
C LEU A 26 -4.67 -14.76 17.27
N ILE A 27 -4.29 -15.79 16.53
CA ILE A 27 -4.97 -16.20 15.30
C ILE A 27 -6.42 -16.53 15.60
N SER A 28 -6.68 -17.35 16.61
CA SER A 28 -8.04 -17.77 16.97
C SER A 28 -8.94 -16.59 17.35
N ARG A 29 -8.40 -15.59 18.07
CA ARG A 29 -9.15 -14.44 18.56
C ARG A 29 -9.40 -13.37 17.48
N TYR A 30 -8.38 -13.06 16.68
CA TYR A 30 -8.41 -11.91 15.78
C TYR A 30 -8.66 -12.25 14.31
N SER A 31 -8.50 -13.52 13.89
CA SER A 31 -8.64 -13.92 12.48
C SER A 31 -9.99 -13.51 11.89
N ARG A 32 -11.10 -13.73 12.61
CA ARG A 32 -12.44 -13.38 12.14
C ARG A 32 -12.59 -11.86 11.96
N GLU A 33 -12.25 -11.07 12.98
CA GLU A 33 -12.38 -9.60 12.95
C GLU A 33 -11.54 -8.99 11.82
N ILE A 34 -10.29 -9.43 11.71
CA ILE A 34 -9.35 -8.93 10.71
C ILE A 34 -9.77 -9.36 9.31
N PHE A 35 -10.26 -10.58 9.13
CA PHE A 35 -10.78 -11.04 7.85
C PHE A 35 -11.91 -10.13 7.33
N TYR A 36 -12.88 -9.79 8.18
CA TYR A 36 -13.95 -8.86 7.81
C TYR A 36 -13.40 -7.47 7.48
N PHE A 37 -12.47 -6.96 8.28
CA PHE A 37 -11.83 -5.68 8.02
C PHE A 37 -11.12 -5.65 6.66
N ILE A 38 -10.31 -6.66 6.36
CA ILE A 38 -9.59 -6.76 5.08
C ILE A 38 -10.56 -6.92 3.92
N ARG A 39 -11.63 -7.71 4.06
CA ARG A 39 -12.68 -7.83 3.05
C ARG A 39 -13.29 -6.48 2.68
N VAL A 40 -13.56 -5.64 3.67
CA VAL A 40 -14.08 -4.28 3.44
C VAL A 40 -13.06 -3.42 2.69
N VAL A 41 -11.77 -3.55 3.00
CA VAL A 41 -10.72 -2.81 2.30
C VAL A 41 -10.54 -3.28 0.85
N LEU A 42 -10.69 -4.57 0.59
CA LEU A 42 -10.55 -5.19 -0.75
C LEU A 42 -11.85 -5.16 -1.57
N ASP A 43 -12.92 -4.57 -1.04
CA ASP A 43 -14.22 -4.57 -1.69
C ASP A 43 -14.16 -3.95 -3.10
N GLY A 44 -14.85 -4.59 -4.05
CA GLY A 44 -14.85 -4.21 -5.46
C GLY A 44 -13.56 -4.51 -6.25
N VAL A 45 -12.48 -5.00 -5.63
CA VAL A 45 -11.20 -5.28 -6.33
C VAL A 45 -10.74 -6.73 -6.18
N GLY A 46 -10.98 -7.38 -5.03
CA GLY A 46 -10.53 -8.75 -4.75
C GLY A 46 -11.62 -9.73 -4.32
N VAL A 47 -11.24 -11.00 -4.21
CA VAL A 47 -12.13 -12.08 -3.77
C VAL A 47 -11.87 -12.48 -2.31
N ALA A 48 -12.70 -13.36 -1.75
CA ALA A 48 -12.52 -13.86 -0.38
C ALA A 48 -11.13 -14.47 -0.15
N GLN A 49 -10.61 -15.20 -1.14
CA GLN A 49 -9.29 -15.82 -1.07
C GLN A 49 -8.16 -14.80 -0.91
N ASP A 50 -8.24 -13.63 -1.56
CA ASP A 50 -7.24 -12.58 -1.36
C ASP A 50 -7.24 -12.04 0.08
N ALA A 51 -8.41 -11.98 0.71
CA ALA A 51 -8.52 -11.59 2.10
C ALA A 51 -7.90 -12.65 3.03
N GLU A 52 -8.11 -13.94 2.76
CA GLU A 52 -7.48 -15.03 3.51
C GLU A 52 -5.95 -14.99 3.40
N GLU A 53 -5.42 -14.75 2.20
CA GLU A 53 -3.98 -14.57 1.98
C GLU A 53 -3.44 -13.39 2.80
N CYS A 54 -4.13 -12.24 2.78
CA CYS A 54 -3.70 -11.08 3.57
C CYS A 54 -3.76 -11.32 5.08
N VAL A 55 -4.73 -12.10 5.57
CA VAL A 55 -4.81 -12.50 6.98
C VAL A 55 -3.61 -13.37 7.35
N ASN A 56 -3.25 -14.32 6.49
CA ASN A 56 -2.07 -15.17 6.72
C ASN A 56 -0.78 -14.34 6.72
N ASP A 57 -0.61 -13.46 5.72
CA ASP A 57 0.53 -12.55 5.62
C ASP A 57 0.64 -11.65 6.86
N LEU A 58 -0.50 -11.24 7.43
CA LEU A 58 -0.52 -10.47 8.66
C LEU A 58 0.08 -11.26 9.83
N PHE A 59 -0.37 -12.49 10.06
CA PHE A 59 0.14 -13.28 11.19
C PHE A 59 1.62 -13.63 11.03
N VAL A 60 2.08 -13.87 9.80
CA VAL A 60 3.52 -14.03 9.50
C VAL A 60 4.28 -12.75 9.81
N ALA A 61 3.77 -11.59 9.37
CA ALA A 61 4.40 -10.30 9.65
C ALA A 61 4.42 -9.98 11.15
N VAL A 62 3.35 -10.31 11.87
CA VAL A 62 3.27 -10.14 13.33
C VAL A 62 4.35 -10.96 14.02
N TRP A 63 4.50 -12.23 13.64
CA TRP A 63 5.54 -13.09 14.21
C TRP A 63 6.96 -12.57 13.95
N GLN A 64 7.21 -12.02 12.76
CA GLN A 64 8.53 -11.50 12.38
C GLN A 64 8.85 -10.12 12.99
N GLU A 65 7.83 -9.30 13.24
CA GLU A 65 8.00 -7.91 13.66
C GLU A 65 7.50 -7.66 15.08
N ILE A 66 7.24 -8.70 15.86
CA ILE A 66 6.72 -8.55 17.22
C ILE A 66 7.67 -7.71 18.08
N ASP A 67 8.98 -7.81 17.89
CA ASP A 67 9.98 -6.99 18.60
C ASP A 67 9.81 -5.49 18.40
N SER A 68 9.12 -5.07 17.33
CA SER A 68 8.80 -3.66 17.07
C SER A 68 7.54 -3.17 17.80
N PHE A 69 6.74 -4.08 18.34
CA PHE A 69 5.58 -3.74 19.13
C PHE A 69 6.01 -3.16 20.47
N ASP A 70 5.40 -2.04 20.85
CA ASP A 70 5.65 -1.34 22.09
C ASP A 70 4.30 -1.03 22.73
N SER A 71 4.01 -1.68 23.86
CA SER A 71 2.76 -1.53 24.59
C SER A 71 2.53 -0.12 25.12
N ALA A 72 3.58 0.70 25.26
CA ALA A 72 3.46 2.10 25.65
C ALA A 72 2.92 2.99 24.51
N ARG A 73 3.05 2.57 23.24
CA ARG A 73 2.61 3.34 22.07
C ARG A 73 1.17 3.05 21.66
N GLY A 74 0.60 1.93 22.09
CA GLY A 74 -0.78 1.56 21.78
C GLY A 74 -1.09 0.10 22.12
N THR A 75 -2.36 -0.25 22.00
CA THR A 75 -2.83 -1.62 22.25
C THR A 75 -2.45 -2.56 21.11
N LEU A 76 -2.31 -3.84 21.43
CA LEU A 76 -2.05 -4.91 20.47
C LEU A 76 -3.07 -4.89 19.32
N ARG A 77 -4.36 -4.68 19.65
CA ARG A 77 -5.44 -4.56 18.66
C ARG A 77 -5.23 -3.41 17.68
N THR A 78 -4.84 -2.23 18.16
CA THR A 78 -4.60 -1.07 17.28
C THR A 78 -3.41 -1.33 16.36
N TRP A 79 -2.34 -1.91 16.89
CA TRP A 79 -1.16 -2.27 16.10
C TRP A 79 -1.48 -3.30 15.02
N LEU A 80 -2.22 -4.37 15.37
CA LEU A 80 -2.70 -5.38 14.42
C LEU A 80 -3.56 -4.78 13.32
N THR A 81 -4.50 -3.90 13.69
CA THR A 81 -5.40 -3.24 12.74
C THR A 81 -4.63 -2.36 11.76
N MET A 82 -3.62 -1.61 12.24
CA MET A 82 -2.74 -0.81 11.39
C MET A 82 -1.95 -1.71 10.43
N ARG A 83 -1.39 -2.80 10.93
CA ARG A 83 -0.64 -3.75 10.09
C ARG A 83 -1.53 -4.40 9.03
N ALA A 84 -2.72 -4.85 9.42
CA ALA A 84 -3.73 -5.40 8.51
C ALA A 84 -4.10 -4.39 7.41
N LYS A 85 -4.27 -3.11 7.78
CA LYS A 85 -4.59 -2.04 6.83
C LYS A 85 -3.47 -1.85 5.82
N TYR A 86 -2.21 -1.85 6.23
CA TYR A 86 -1.08 -1.70 5.31
C TYR A 86 -1.01 -2.86 4.32
N ILE A 87 -1.15 -4.10 4.79
CA ILE A 87 -1.14 -5.30 3.94
C ILE A 87 -2.30 -5.25 2.94
N ALA A 88 -3.52 -4.99 3.41
CA ALA A 88 -4.70 -4.92 2.54
C ALA A 88 -4.61 -3.79 1.50
N LEU A 89 -4.10 -2.62 1.89
CA LEU A 89 -3.90 -1.50 0.96
C LEU A 89 -2.83 -1.82 -0.08
N ASP A 90 -1.73 -2.45 0.32
CA ASP A 90 -0.69 -2.85 -0.62
C ASP A 90 -1.21 -3.90 -1.61
N ARG A 91 -1.91 -4.92 -1.11
CA ARG A 91 -2.59 -5.92 -1.95
C ARG A 91 -3.55 -5.27 -2.94
N ARG A 92 -4.42 -4.37 -2.48
CA ARG A 92 -5.35 -3.64 -3.35
C ARG A 92 -4.62 -2.86 -4.44
N ARG A 93 -3.53 -2.16 -4.09
CA ARG A 93 -2.71 -1.43 -5.07
C ARG A 93 -2.08 -2.36 -6.11
N GLN A 94 -1.58 -3.52 -5.70
CA GLN A 94 -1.04 -4.54 -6.62
C GLN A 94 -2.13 -5.03 -7.58
N MET A 95 -3.34 -5.29 -7.09
CA MET A 95 -4.46 -5.77 -7.91
C MET A 95 -4.94 -4.72 -8.92
N CYS A 96 -5.09 -3.45 -8.50
CA CYS A 96 -5.45 -2.37 -9.42
C CYS A 96 -4.42 -2.21 -10.55
N ARG A 97 -3.11 -2.35 -10.26
CA ARG A 97 -2.06 -2.32 -11.29
C ARG A 97 -2.16 -3.49 -12.28
N ARG A 98 -2.43 -4.70 -11.78
CA ARG A 98 -2.63 -5.89 -12.63
C ARG A 98 -3.83 -5.73 -13.56
N GLN A 99 -4.94 -5.17 -13.04
CA GLN A 99 -6.13 -4.90 -13.85
C GLN A 99 -5.87 -3.86 -14.94
N ALA A 100 -5.18 -2.76 -14.61
CA ALA A 100 -4.81 -1.72 -15.59
C ALA A 100 -3.93 -2.29 -16.73
N HIS A 101 -2.96 -3.14 -16.40
CA HIS A 101 -2.11 -3.79 -17.40
C HIS A 101 -2.88 -4.82 -18.26
N ASN A 102 -3.85 -5.54 -17.67
CA ASN A 102 -4.68 -6.49 -18.41
C ASN A 102 -5.60 -5.81 -19.44
N VAL A 103 -6.11 -4.62 -19.12
CA VAL A 103 -6.91 -3.81 -20.07
C VAL A 103 -6.08 -3.35 -21.27
N GLN A 104 -4.79 -3.05 -21.07
CA GLN A 104 -3.89 -2.66 -22.18
C GLN A 104 -3.54 -3.84 -23.10
N SER A 105 -3.37 -5.05 -22.56
CA SER A 105 -3.07 -6.25 -23.37
C SER A 105 -4.26 -6.75 -24.21
N ALA A 106 -5.50 -6.55 -23.74
CA ALA A 106 -6.70 -6.94 -24.48
C ALA A 106 -6.97 -6.07 -25.72
N ASP A 107 -6.48 -4.83 -25.74
CA ASP A 107 -6.61 -3.93 -26.91
C ASP A 107 -5.54 -4.22 -27.98
N GLU A 108 -4.38 -4.76 -27.56
CA GLU A 108 -3.28 -5.15 -28.45
C GLU A 108 -3.60 -6.39 -29.31
N THR A 109 -4.63 -7.17 -28.94
CA THR A 109 -5.04 -8.39 -29.68
C THR A 109 -5.93 -8.08 -30.89
N ARG A 110 -6.31 -6.82 -31.12
CA ARG A 110 -7.25 -6.43 -32.20
C ARG A 110 -6.65 -5.67 -33.38
N GLN A 111 -5.33 -5.49 -33.43
CA GLN A 111 -4.68 -4.76 -34.53
C GLN A 111 -3.51 -5.53 -35.14
N TRP A 112 -3.80 -6.51 -36.00
CA TRP A 112 -2.95 -6.81 -37.15
C TRP A 112 -3.70 -7.56 -38.26
N ALA A 113 -4.21 -6.84 -39.25
CA ALA A 113 -4.45 -7.37 -40.59
C ALA A 113 -3.41 -6.73 -41.52
N PRO A 114 -2.46 -7.50 -42.10
CA PRO A 114 -1.53 -6.91 -43.06
C PRO A 114 -2.29 -6.70 -44.37
N SER A 115 -2.44 -5.46 -44.77
CA SER A 115 -2.74 -5.11 -46.16
C SER A 115 -1.72 -4.07 -46.58
N ASP A 116 -0.87 -4.50 -47.51
CA ASP A 116 0.24 -3.76 -48.10
C ASP A 116 -0.15 -2.34 -48.52
N GLY A 117 0.75 -1.36 -48.28
CA GLY A 117 0.48 -0.02 -48.76
C GLY A 117 1.42 1.14 -48.44
N GLY A 118 2.64 0.91 -47.94
CA GLY A 118 3.75 1.85 -48.12
C GLY A 118 3.85 3.09 -47.20
N GLY A 119 5.02 3.25 -46.59
CA GLY A 119 5.61 4.56 -46.34
C GLY A 119 5.95 4.88 -44.89
N GLY A 120 7.25 4.87 -44.58
CA GLY A 120 7.81 5.89 -43.67
C GLY A 120 8.32 5.43 -42.30
N ARG A 121 9.49 4.78 -42.31
CA ARG A 121 10.63 5.01 -41.39
C ARG A 121 10.32 5.57 -39.98
N LYS A 122 10.61 4.75 -38.95
CA LYS A 122 11.79 4.80 -38.03
C LYS A 122 11.55 4.84 -36.51
N ALA A 123 12.37 4.01 -35.86
CA ALA A 123 13.03 4.14 -34.55
C ALA A 123 12.31 3.60 -33.30
N PHE A 124 12.83 2.48 -32.82
CA PHE A 124 12.85 2.05 -31.42
C PHE A 124 13.48 3.12 -30.53
N GLY A 125 12.93 3.33 -29.33
CA GLY A 125 13.54 4.17 -28.30
C GLY A 125 12.73 4.18 -27.02
N TRP A 126 12.94 3.18 -26.16
CA TRP A 126 12.56 3.25 -24.75
C TRP A 126 13.38 4.34 -24.06
N GLY A 127 12.73 5.28 -23.37
CA GLY A 127 13.41 6.20 -22.47
C GLY A 127 12.66 7.51 -22.27
N GLY A 128 12.15 7.73 -21.06
CA GLY A 128 11.62 9.05 -20.68
C GLY A 128 10.71 9.02 -19.46
N TYR A 129 11.22 8.56 -18.31
CA TYR A 129 10.80 9.19 -17.05
C TYR A 129 11.69 10.43 -16.89
N ASP A 130 11.11 11.62 -16.85
CA ASP A 130 11.62 12.64 -15.94
C ASP A 130 10.56 13.69 -15.63
N ASN A 131 10.72 14.16 -14.40
CA ASN A 131 9.82 14.85 -13.50
C ASN A 131 9.67 16.36 -13.82
N ASP A 132 8.79 17.01 -13.07
CA ASP A 132 8.70 18.46 -12.80
C ASP A 132 7.59 19.25 -13.53
N ASN A 133 6.36 19.12 -13.01
CA ASN A 133 5.32 20.14 -13.23
C ASN A 133 5.28 21.10 -12.03
N ARG A 134 6.21 22.07 -11.99
CA ARG A 134 6.10 23.23 -11.09
C ARG A 134 5.11 24.23 -11.69
N VAL A 135 4.00 24.42 -11.00
CA VAL A 135 2.99 25.43 -11.28
C VAL A 135 3.65 26.82 -11.29
N THR A 136 3.67 27.49 -12.45
CA THR A 136 4.18 28.85 -12.61
C THR A 136 3.17 29.86 -12.07
N LEU A 137 3.52 30.59 -11.01
CA LEU A 137 2.75 31.74 -10.51
C LEU A 137 2.89 32.94 -11.47
N PRO A 138 1.83 33.73 -11.70
CA PRO A 138 1.90 34.93 -12.54
C PRO A 138 2.66 36.08 -11.86
N PRO A 139 3.30 36.98 -12.63
CA PRO A 139 4.14 38.05 -12.10
C PRO A 139 3.31 39.18 -11.46
N HIS A 140 3.78 39.68 -10.31
CA HIS A 140 3.21 40.82 -9.59
C HIS A 140 3.70 42.16 -10.18
N PRO A 141 2.86 43.20 -10.29
CA PRO A 141 3.27 44.50 -10.84
C PRO A 141 4.30 45.22 -9.96
N GLU A 142 5.27 45.85 -10.63
CA GLU A 142 6.43 46.58 -10.08
C GLU A 142 6.02 47.83 -9.29
N VAL A 143 6.59 47.99 -8.09
CA VAL A 143 6.49 49.22 -7.29
C VAL A 143 7.76 50.05 -7.50
N GLN A 144 7.63 51.22 -8.12
CA GLN A 144 8.72 52.19 -8.25
C GLN A 144 9.06 52.81 -6.89
N TYR A 145 10.30 52.62 -6.42
CA TYR A 145 10.87 53.42 -5.34
C TYR A 145 12.02 54.29 -5.86
N GLY A 146 11.80 55.60 -5.76
CA GLY A 146 12.73 56.64 -6.19
C GLY A 146 14.05 56.61 -5.41
N LYS A 147 15.15 56.82 -6.13
CA LYS A 147 16.48 57.00 -5.55
C LYS A 147 16.63 58.42 -5.03
N SER A 148 16.79 58.56 -3.73
CA SER A 148 17.28 59.78 -3.09
C SER A 148 18.36 59.40 -2.08
N ALA A 149 19.62 59.78 -2.36
CA ALA A 149 20.64 60.15 -1.36
C ALA A 149 21.98 60.52 -2.04
N ARG A 150 22.36 61.81 -1.92
CA ARG A 150 23.63 62.38 -1.40
C ARG A 150 24.90 61.51 -1.60
N THR A 151 26.05 61.97 -2.10
CA THR A 151 27.01 62.89 -1.42
C THR A 151 28.25 63.09 -2.32
N LYS A 152 28.69 64.33 -2.58
CA LYS A 152 30.00 64.92 -2.19
C LYS A 152 30.09 66.37 -2.65
#